data_AF-A0A972SC69-F1
#
_entry.id   AF-A0A972SC69-F1
#
_cell.length_a   1.000
_cell.length_b   1.000
_cell.length_c   1.000
_cell.angle_alpha   90.00
_cell.angle_beta   90.00
_cell.angle_gamma   90.00
#
_symmetry.space_group_name_H-M   'P 1'
#
loop_
_entity.id
_entity.type
_entity.pdbx_description
1 polymer ?
#
loop_
_entity_poly.entity_id
_entity_poly.type
_entity_poly.pdbx_seq_one_letter_code
_entity_poly.pdbx_strand_id
1 'polypeptide(L)'
;MQRLRPPKWLWAAAGCLLIALGIHAPRTALADSGPPPLPTDTSTADHSQFPSLQGPFENAMQVTQACLECHNEAADQVMHTIHWTWEYQDPVSGKTLGKKHDINNFCVSITSNWARCTSCHAGYGWKDNNFDFTDPARVDCLICHDTTGTYKKFPAGAGFPVSEPKEFPPGSGKIWEPPDLAYVAQHVGQSSRTNCGACHFYGGGGDGVKHGDMDSSLAAPPREVDVHMSPDGANLTCADCHAAPGHQIMGSRYNAHPADPHGKDLPVSDGNPATCQSCHGNAPMKDPKLNEHVAKVACQTCHIPAFARGGVPTKMWWDWSKAGDKARGVETDEHGWEVYNYLKGEFVDEVNVIPTYAWFNGHLGFTVEGEKVVPEDGIIYINKPHGSPNEADARIYPFKAFRGIQAYDPVNQLLIVPHLFPFNADDTSAYWKGFNWETAFEVGMKTAGLPYSGQYEWAETEMYWPITHMVAPAEQALNCSECHSQQSRLAGITGVYIPGRDRNQALDAVGWGLAILALLGVLIHGGLRFAAARKS
;
A
#
# COMPACT_ATOMS: atom_id res chain seq x y z
N MET A 1 47.17 -24.81 41.73
CA MET A 1 47.93 -25.17 40.51
C MET A 1 48.38 -26.61 40.62
N GLN A 2 47.80 -27.51 39.85
CA GLN A 2 48.51 -28.57 39.12
C GLN A 2 47.47 -29.32 38.29
N ARG A 3 47.60 -29.13 36.96
CA ARG A 3 46.87 -29.85 35.93
C ARG A 3 47.38 -31.29 35.91
N LEU A 4 46.55 -32.22 35.44
CA LEU A 4 46.85 -33.12 34.30
C LEU A 4 45.64 -34.04 34.04
N ARG A 5 45.19 -34.11 32.79
CA ARG A 5 44.31 -35.12 32.17
C ARG A 5 45.18 -35.98 31.23
N PRO A 6 44.67 -37.00 30.51
CA PRO A 6 43.80 -38.17 30.80
C PRO A 6 44.55 -39.49 30.41
N PRO A 7 43.92 -40.66 30.20
CA PRO A 7 43.51 -41.02 28.83
C PRO A 7 42.27 -41.94 28.71
N LYS A 8 42.09 -42.45 27.48
CA LYS A 8 40.88 -42.83 26.77
C LYS A 8 40.65 -44.36 26.71
N TRP A 9 39.40 -44.79 26.96
CA TRP A 9 38.56 -45.79 26.24
C TRP A 9 39.10 -47.25 26.28
N LEU A 10 38.32 -48.32 26.52
CA LEU A 10 37.27 -48.91 25.67
C LEU A 10 36.87 -50.32 26.25
N TRP A 11 35.60 -50.75 26.03
CA TRP A 11 34.98 -52.11 26.22
C TRP A 11 34.65 -52.59 27.66
N ALA A 12 33.53 -53.23 28.00
CA ALA A 12 32.31 -53.65 27.30
C ALA A 12 31.21 -54.11 28.29
N ALA A 13 29.96 -54.07 27.81
CA ALA A 13 28.80 -54.96 28.02
C ALA A 13 28.30 -55.38 29.42
N ALA A 14 27.07 -54.94 29.73
CA ALA A 14 25.89 -55.74 30.07
C ALA A 14 24.68 -54.77 30.12
N GLY A 15 23.58 -54.88 29.39
CA GLY A 15 22.87 -56.07 28.95
C GLY A 15 21.59 -56.23 29.79
N CYS A 16 20.51 -55.54 29.43
CA CYS A 16 19.15 -55.94 29.80
C CYS A 16 18.15 -55.43 28.75
N LEU A 17 17.69 -56.41 27.97
CA LEU A 17 16.70 -56.38 26.91
C LEU A 17 15.30 -56.45 27.56
N LEU A 18 14.39 -55.53 27.22
CA LEU A 18 12.95 -55.78 27.31
C LEU A 18 12.32 -55.38 25.99
N ILE A 19 11.94 -56.42 25.23
CA ILE A 19 11.23 -56.36 23.97
C ILE A 19 9.75 -56.14 24.29
N ALA A 20 9.17 -55.06 23.78
CA ALA A 20 7.73 -54.93 23.58
C ALA A 20 7.48 -54.59 22.11
N LEU A 21 6.96 -55.59 21.38
CA LEU A 21 6.45 -55.47 20.03
C LEU A 21 5.19 -54.61 20.03
N GLY A 22 5.23 -53.51 19.28
CA GLY A 22 4.10 -52.61 19.02
C GLY A 22 4.19 -52.05 17.61
N ILE A 23 3.55 -52.78 16.69
CA ILE A 23 3.02 -52.43 15.37
C ILE A 23 3.29 -50.97 14.93
N HIS A 24 4.24 -50.77 14.01
CA HIS A 24 4.38 -49.54 13.24
C HIS A 24 3.31 -49.53 12.14
N ALA A 25 2.19 -48.83 12.37
CA ALA A 25 1.39 -48.33 11.27
C ALA A 25 2.15 -47.15 10.62
N PRO A 26 2.29 -47.09 9.29
CA PRO A 26 2.87 -45.91 8.65
C PRO A 26 1.92 -44.74 8.91
N ARG A 27 2.40 -43.73 9.65
CA ARG A 27 1.77 -42.41 9.63
C ARG A 27 1.94 -41.87 8.22
N THR A 28 0.90 -41.99 7.41
CA THR A 28 0.73 -41.17 6.23
C THR A 28 0.78 -39.72 6.70
N ALA A 29 1.84 -39.01 6.34
CA ALA A 29 1.82 -37.56 6.34
C ALA A 29 0.63 -37.16 5.46
N LEU A 30 -0.42 -36.65 6.09
CA LEU A 30 -1.42 -35.87 5.35
C LEU A 30 -0.65 -34.64 4.87
N ALA A 31 -0.23 -34.69 3.61
CA ALA A 31 0.16 -33.50 2.90
C ALA A 31 -1.00 -32.52 3.06
N ASP A 32 -0.71 -31.38 3.71
CA ASP A 32 -1.58 -30.23 3.70
C ASP A 32 -1.60 -29.76 2.25
N SER A 33 -2.50 -30.35 1.46
CA SER A 33 -2.74 -29.91 0.11
C SER A 33 -3.34 -28.52 0.25
N GLY A 34 -2.49 -27.50 0.06
CA GLY A 34 -2.95 -26.14 -0.16
C GLY A 34 -4.07 -26.12 -1.20
N PRO A 35 -4.90 -25.07 -1.23
CA PRO A 35 -5.96 -24.96 -2.21
C PRO A 35 -5.40 -25.27 -3.60
N PRO A 36 -6.12 -26.06 -4.43
CA PRO A 36 -5.66 -26.37 -5.77
C PRO A 36 -5.33 -25.06 -6.49
N PRO A 37 -4.25 -25.02 -7.30
CA PRO A 37 -3.93 -23.84 -8.09
C PRO A 37 -5.18 -23.45 -8.88
N LEU A 38 -5.56 -22.18 -8.79
CA LEU A 38 -6.68 -21.63 -9.55
C LEU A 38 -6.44 -21.98 -11.02
N PRO A 39 -7.49 -22.39 -11.77
CA PRO A 39 -7.35 -22.70 -13.18
C PRO A 39 -6.69 -21.52 -13.89
N THR A 40 -5.53 -21.73 -14.50
CA THR A 40 -5.01 -20.80 -15.49
C THR A 40 -5.98 -20.88 -16.65
N ASP A 41 -6.91 -19.93 -16.73
CA ASP A 41 -7.84 -19.80 -17.84
C ASP A 41 -7.01 -19.50 -19.09
N THR A 42 -6.57 -20.55 -19.77
CA THR A 42 -5.91 -20.41 -21.06
C THR A 42 -6.99 -19.98 -22.03
N SER A 43 -6.99 -18.69 -22.37
CA SER A 43 -7.78 -18.13 -23.46
C SER A 43 -7.76 -19.09 -24.65
N THR A 44 -8.94 -19.36 -25.22
CA THR A 44 -9.06 -20.17 -26.43
C THR A 44 -8.69 -19.39 -27.70
N ALA A 45 -8.56 -18.06 -27.59
CA ALA A 45 -8.12 -17.19 -28.66
C ALA A 45 -6.60 -17.00 -28.64
N ASP A 46 -5.97 -17.21 -29.80
CA ASP A 46 -4.57 -16.85 -30.07
C ASP A 46 -4.54 -15.52 -30.83
N HIS A 47 -4.17 -14.45 -30.13
CA HIS A 47 -4.15 -13.09 -30.68
C HIS A 47 -3.16 -12.94 -31.85
N SER A 48 -2.13 -13.78 -31.93
CA SER A 48 -1.17 -13.77 -33.04
C SER A 48 -1.78 -14.18 -34.38
N GLN A 49 -2.95 -14.84 -34.37
CA GLN A 49 -3.62 -15.32 -35.58
C GLN A 49 -4.63 -14.31 -36.15
N PHE A 50 -4.95 -13.22 -35.44
CA PHE A 50 -5.94 -12.26 -35.90
C PHE A 50 -5.34 -11.28 -36.93
N PRO A 51 -5.93 -11.16 -38.14
CA PRO A 51 -5.44 -10.22 -39.15
C PRO A 51 -5.43 -8.76 -38.69
N SER A 52 -6.39 -8.36 -37.85
CA SER A 52 -6.49 -7.00 -37.29
C SER A 52 -5.34 -6.65 -36.34
N LEU A 53 -4.62 -7.64 -35.81
CA LEU A 53 -3.48 -7.45 -34.89
C LEU A 53 -2.11 -7.61 -35.56
N GLN A 54 -2.06 -7.80 -36.88
CA GLN A 54 -0.78 -7.91 -37.61
C GLN A 54 -0.07 -6.58 -37.79
N GLY A 55 -0.79 -5.46 -37.61
CA GLY A 55 -0.25 -4.12 -37.83
C GLY A 55 0.13 -3.87 -39.29
N PRO A 56 1.03 -2.89 -39.56
CA PRO A 56 1.68 -2.04 -38.57
C PRO A 56 0.68 -1.10 -37.88
N PHE A 57 0.97 -0.73 -36.64
CA PHE A 57 0.25 0.31 -35.90
C PHE A 57 1.10 1.56 -35.84
N GLU A 58 0.56 2.70 -36.28
CA GLU A 58 1.23 4.01 -36.23
C GLU A 58 1.28 4.56 -34.79
N ASN A 59 0.31 4.20 -33.96
CA ASN A 59 0.24 4.59 -32.56
C ASN A 59 -0.62 3.60 -31.74
N ALA A 60 -0.55 3.74 -30.42
CA ALA A 60 -1.23 2.82 -29.51
C ALA A 60 -2.77 2.88 -29.56
N MET A 61 -3.38 4.01 -29.96
CA MET A 61 -4.84 4.08 -30.10
C MET A 61 -5.35 3.24 -31.27
N GLN A 62 -4.55 3.03 -32.33
CA GLN A 62 -4.92 2.11 -33.41
C GLN A 62 -4.96 0.65 -32.92
N VAL A 63 -4.13 0.29 -31.94
CA VAL A 63 -4.22 -1.02 -31.27
C VAL A 63 -5.54 -1.13 -30.54
N THR A 64 -5.91 -0.14 -29.74
CA THR A 64 -7.20 -0.12 -29.03
C THR A 64 -8.37 -0.23 -30.02
N GLN A 65 -8.34 0.50 -31.13
CA GLN A 65 -9.37 0.38 -32.17
C GLN A 65 -9.49 -1.05 -32.73
N ALA A 66 -8.36 -1.72 -32.99
CA ALA A 66 -8.36 -3.12 -33.42
C ALA A 66 -8.90 -4.07 -32.34
N CYS A 67 -8.56 -3.84 -31.07
CA CYS A 67 -9.12 -4.62 -29.95
C CYS A 67 -10.65 -4.47 -29.87
N LEU A 68 -11.18 -3.27 -30.11
CA LEU A 68 -12.62 -2.98 -30.02
C LEU A 68 -13.46 -3.61 -31.13
N GLU A 69 -12.85 -4.14 -32.19
CA GLU A 69 -13.55 -4.95 -33.20
C GLU A 69 -14.15 -6.24 -32.60
N CYS A 70 -13.51 -6.78 -31.56
CA CYS A 70 -13.93 -8.00 -30.86
C CYS A 70 -14.36 -7.73 -29.40
N HIS A 71 -13.69 -6.82 -28.69
CA HIS A 71 -13.96 -6.49 -27.29
C HIS A 71 -14.83 -5.22 -27.16
N ASN A 72 -15.97 -5.23 -27.84
CA ASN A 72 -16.82 -4.06 -28.07
C ASN A 72 -17.40 -3.40 -26.79
N GLU A 73 -17.45 -4.09 -25.66
CA GLU A 73 -17.88 -3.53 -24.36
C GLU A 73 -16.72 -3.21 -23.41
N ALA A 74 -15.50 -3.66 -23.71
CA ALA A 74 -14.40 -3.57 -22.75
C ALA A 74 -13.98 -2.13 -22.44
N ALA A 75 -13.87 -1.27 -23.47
CA ALA A 75 -13.56 0.15 -23.24
C ALA A 75 -14.65 0.83 -22.42
N ASP A 76 -15.93 0.60 -22.74
CA ASP A 76 -17.05 1.16 -21.98
C ASP A 76 -16.99 0.75 -20.50
N GLN A 77 -16.73 -0.54 -20.23
CA GLN A 77 -16.56 -1.06 -18.88
C GLN A 77 -15.42 -0.34 -18.13
N VAL A 78 -14.23 -0.23 -18.74
CA VAL A 78 -13.09 0.50 -18.15
C VAL A 78 -13.44 1.97 -17.90
N MET A 79 -14.12 2.61 -18.85
CA MET A 79 -14.48 4.03 -18.79
C MET A 79 -15.43 4.37 -17.64
N HIS A 80 -16.18 3.38 -17.13
CA HIS A 80 -17.03 3.52 -15.94
C HIS A 80 -16.29 3.28 -14.61
N THR A 81 -14.96 3.07 -14.62
CA THR A 81 -14.18 2.82 -13.41
C THR A 81 -13.35 4.03 -12.98
N ILE A 82 -12.91 4.02 -11.72
CA ILE A 82 -11.95 4.98 -11.19
C ILE A 82 -10.61 4.96 -11.94
N HIS A 83 -10.23 3.87 -12.61
CA HIS A 83 -8.97 3.80 -13.38
C HIS A 83 -9.01 4.71 -14.62
N TRP A 84 -10.20 4.95 -15.16
CA TRP A 84 -10.43 5.89 -16.25
C TRP A 84 -10.76 7.29 -15.77
N THR A 85 -11.77 7.44 -14.91
CA THR A 85 -12.26 8.76 -14.51
C THR A 85 -11.29 9.48 -13.58
N TRP A 86 -10.53 8.71 -12.79
CA TRP A 86 -9.79 9.19 -11.61
C TRP A 86 -10.71 9.93 -10.61
N GLU A 87 -11.99 9.55 -10.59
CA GLU A 87 -13.03 10.12 -9.74
C GLU A 87 -13.72 9.03 -8.92
N TYR A 88 -14.08 9.39 -7.69
CA TYR A 88 -14.85 8.56 -6.78
C TYR A 88 -15.87 9.45 -6.07
N GLN A 89 -17.15 9.17 -6.24
CA GLN A 89 -18.19 9.88 -5.52
C GLN A 89 -18.27 9.32 -4.09
N ASP A 90 -17.81 10.08 -3.11
CA ASP A 90 -17.84 9.65 -1.71
C ASP A 90 -19.27 9.77 -1.16
N PRO A 91 -19.93 8.64 -0.81
CA PRO A 91 -21.28 8.68 -0.26
C PRO A 91 -21.33 9.27 1.16
N VAL A 92 -20.20 9.29 1.88
CA VAL A 92 -20.15 9.77 3.28
C VAL A 92 -20.07 11.29 3.33
N SER A 93 -19.11 11.89 2.63
CA SER A 93 -18.96 13.36 2.60
C SER A 93 -19.76 14.06 1.51
N GLY A 94 -20.24 13.32 0.50
CA GLY A 94 -20.86 13.88 -0.70
C GLY A 94 -19.87 14.53 -1.67
N LYS A 95 -18.57 14.54 -1.36
CA LYS A 95 -17.52 15.09 -2.22
C LYS A 95 -17.20 14.14 -3.37
N THR A 96 -16.78 14.71 -4.50
CA THR A 96 -16.11 13.93 -5.55
C THR A 96 -14.61 13.90 -5.23
N LEU A 97 -14.15 12.74 -4.77
CA LEU A 97 -12.75 12.44 -4.50
C LEU A 97 -12.10 11.83 -5.75
N GLY A 98 -10.84 11.41 -5.62
CA GLY A 98 -10.12 10.71 -6.67
C GLY A 98 -8.87 11.48 -7.07
N LYS A 99 -7.94 10.83 -7.78
CA LYS A 99 -6.66 11.47 -8.16
C LYS A 99 -6.84 12.75 -9.00
N LYS A 100 -8.00 12.94 -9.62
CA LYS A 100 -8.36 14.16 -10.36
C LYS A 100 -8.69 15.36 -9.46
N HIS A 101 -9.12 15.13 -8.22
CA HIS A 101 -9.61 16.15 -7.29
C HIS A 101 -8.81 16.25 -5.99
N ASP A 102 -8.22 15.15 -5.54
CA ASP A 102 -7.47 15.10 -4.28
C ASP A 102 -6.15 15.86 -4.37
N ILE A 103 -5.84 16.60 -3.30
CA ILE A 103 -4.50 17.11 -3.05
C ILE A 103 -3.69 16.04 -2.27
N ASN A 104 -2.39 15.94 -2.53
CA ASN A 104 -1.45 15.17 -1.71
C ASN A 104 -0.21 16.00 -1.32
N ASN A 105 0.69 15.42 -0.54
CA ASN A 105 1.98 16.01 -0.13
C ASN A 105 3.18 15.39 -0.84
N PHE A 106 2.96 14.69 -1.95
CA PHE A 106 4.00 14.27 -2.87
C PHE A 106 4.16 15.31 -3.99
N CYS A 107 3.57 15.05 -5.16
CA CYS A 107 3.56 15.98 -6.29
C CYS A 107 2.37 16.96 -6.27
N VAL A 108 1.66 17.02 -5.14
CA VAL A 108 0.56 17.94 -4.85
C VAL A 108 -0.72 17.66 -5.64
N SER A 109 -0.74 17.94 -6.94
CA SER A 109 -1.95 17.88 -7.77
C SER A 109 -1.63 17.50 -9.21
N ILE A 110 -2.57 16.83 -9.87
CA ILE A 110 -2.54 16.58 -11.32
C ILE A 110 -2.79 17.86 -12.13
N THR A 111 -3.61 18.78 -11.61
CA THR A 111 -4.01 20.00 -12.29
C THR A 111 -2.77 20.81 -12.63
N SER A 112 -2.65 21.24 -13.89
CA SER A 112 -1.46 21.85 -14.51
C SER A 112 -0.26 20.93 -14.76
N ASN A 113 -0.30 19.64 -14.37
CA ASN A 113 0.82 18.70 -14.43
C ASN A 113 0.51 17.39 -15.19
N TRP A 114 -0.60 17.33 -15.93
CA TRP A 114 -1.17 16.11 -16.50
C TRP A 114 -0.16 15.21 -17.22
N ALA A 115 0.59 15.73 -18.19
CA ALA A 115 1.45 14.91 -19.05
C ALA A 115 2.48 14.06 -18.28
N ARG A 116 2.91 14.52 -17.09
CA ARG A 116 3.75 13.75 -16.17
C ARG A 116 2.94 12.72 -15.40
N CYS A 117 1.82 13.14 -14.82
CA CYS A 117 0.99 12.34 -13.92
C CYS A 117 0.25 11.20 -14.64
N THR A 118 -0.21 11.44 -15.87
CA THR A 118 -1.05 10.54 -16.68
C THR A 118 -0.24 9.50 -17.45
N SER A 119 1.09 9.49 -17.29
CA SER A 119 1.90 8.30 -17.58
C SER A 119 1.39 7.06 -16.81
N CYS A 120 0.69 7.26 -15.68
CA CYS A 120 0.02 6.22 -14.90
C CYS A 120 -1.52 6.18 -15.07
N HIS A 121 -2.09 6.88 -16.05
CA HIS A 121 -3.52 6.80 -16.37
C HIS A 121 -3.78 5.65 -17.33
N ALA A 122 -4.92 4.95 -17.20
CA ALA A 122 -5.30 3.83 -18.07
C ALA A 122 -5.80 4.30 -19.45
N GLY A 123 -5.19 5.37 -19.98
CA GLY A 123 -5.56 5.96 -21.25
C GLY A 123 -4.44 6.75 -21.91
N TYR A 124 -4.77 7.29 -23.09
CA TYR A 124 -3.85 7.95 -24.00
C TYR A 124 -4.22 9.40 -24.28
N GLY A 125 -3.30 10.32 -23.97
CA GLY A 125 -3.35 11.71 -24.39
C GLY A 125 -4.00 12.67 -23.40
N TRP A 126 -4.17 12.28 -22.13
CA TRP A 126 -4.62 13.20 -21.09
C TRP A 126 -3.48 14.15 -20.70
N LYS A 127 -3.38 15.26 -21.42
CA LYS A 127 -2.32 16.26 -21.30
C LYS A 127 -2.77 17.61 -20.73
N ASP A 128 -4.08 17.85 -20.71
CA ASP A 128 -4.71 19.08 -20.23
C ASP A 128 -6.18 18.81 -19.85
N ASN A 129 -6.94 19.87 -19.53
CA ASN A 129 -8.34 19.78 -19.09
C ASN A 129 -9.33 19.47 -20.23
N ASN A 130 -8.89 19.41 -21.49
CA ASN A 130 -9.73 19.10 -22.66
C ASN A 130 -9.64 17.62 -23.07
N PHE A 131 -9.22 16.74 -22.17
CA PHE A 131 -9.21 15.31 -22.45
C PHE A 131 -10.62 14.78 -22.69
N ASP A 132 -10.78 14.04 -23.78
CA ASP A 132 -12.06 13.43 -24.13
C ASP A 132 -12.22 12.09 -23.40
N PHE A 133 -12.92 12.12 -22.26
CA PHE A 133 -13.26 10.93 -21.49
C PHE A 133 -14.33 10.05 -22.15
N THR A 134 -14.86 10.43 -23.31
CA THR A 134 -15.91 9.68 -24.04
C THR A 134 -15.37 8.92 -25.24
N ASP A 135 -14.11 9.11 -25.61
CA ASP A 135 -13.48 8.42 -26.74
C ASP A 135 -12.91 7.05 -26.32
N PRO A 136 -13.54 5.92 -26.72
CA PRO A 136 -13.10 4.59 -26.32
C PRO A 136 -11.74 4.21 -26.93
N ALA A 137 -11.31 4.82 -28.04
CA ALA A 137 -10.01 4.55 -28.64
C ALA A 137 -8.84 5.03 -27.77
N ARG A 138 -9.12 5.87 -26.76
CA ARG A 138 -8.11 6.36 -25.81
C ARG A 138 -7.88 5.43 -24.64
N VAL A 139 -8.66 4.36 -24.46
CA VAL A 139 -8.40 3.36 -23.41
C VAL A 139 -7.10 2.63 -23.72
N ASP A 140 -6.22 2.52 -22.72
CA ASP A 140 -4.97 1.76 -22.82
C ASP A 140 -5.21 0.31 -22.41
N CYS A 141 -5.51 -0.55 -23.39
CA CYS A 141 -5.68 -1.99 -23.14
C CYS A 141 -4.34 -2.67 -22.78
N LEU A 142 -3.23 -2.15 -23.29
CA LEU A 142 -1.93 -2.83 -23.25
C LEU A 142 -1.25 -2.73 -21.88
N ILE A 143 -1.45 -1.63 -21.15
CA ILE A 143 -0.80 -1.44 -19.84
C ILE A 143 -1.15 -2.54 -18.83
N CYS A 144 -2.39 -3.05 -18.90
CA CYS A 144 -2.89 -4.11 -18.03
C CYS A 144 -2.67 -5.52 -18.61
N HIS A 145 -2.64 -5.66 -19.93
CA HIS A 145 -2.68 -6.96 -20.61
C HIS A 145 -1.40 -7.37 -21.34
N ASP A 146 -0.37 -6.53 -21.43
CA ASP A 146 0.93 -6.92 -22.00
C ASP A 146 1.56 -8.08 -21.23
N THR A 147 1.90 -9.17 -21.91
CA THR A 147 2.66 -10.29 -21.32
C THR A 147 4.11 -10.36 -21.79
N THR A 148 4.52 -9.46 -22.70
CA THR A 148 5.87 -9.43 -23.26
C THR A 148 6.88 -8.73 -22.34
N GLY A 149 6.39 -7.84 -21.47
CA GLY A 149 7.22 -7.00 -20.60
C GLY A 149 7.93 -5.86 -21.34
N THR A 150 7.57 -5.62 -22.61
CA THR A 150 8.21 -4.61 -23.46
C THR A 150 7.39 -3.32 -23.55
N TYR A 151 6.08 -3.37 -23.26
CA TYR A 151 5.22 -2.20 -23.33
C TYR A 151 5.41 -1.28 -22.13
N LYS A 152 5.73 0.00 -22.39
CA LYS A 152 5.91 1.01 -21.36
C LYS A 152 5.41 2.37 -21.83
N LYS A 153 4.61 3.03 -20.99
CA LYS A 153 4.18 4.42 -21.21
C LYS A 153 5.36 5.35 -20.92
N PHE A 154 5.56 6.35 -21.77
CA PHE A 154 6.63 7.31 -21.60
C PHE A 154 6.33 8.23 -20.40
N PRO A 155 7.29 8.46 -19.47
CA PRO A 155 7.02 9.22 -18.25
C PRO A 155 6.52 10.66 -18.44
N ALA A 156 6.74 11.25 -19.61
CA ALA A 156 6.29 12.59 -19.98
C ALA A 156 5.38 12.58 -21.22
N GLY A 157 4.82 11.42 -21.57
CA GLY A 157 4.08 11.20 -22.82
C GLY A 157 2.56 11.36 -22.71
N ALA A 158 2.04 11.86 -21.59
CA ALA A 158 0.60 11.96 -21.34
C ALA A 158 -0.13 10.62 -21.57
N GLY A 159 0.52 9.52 -21.19
CA GLY A 159 0.00 8.17 -21.35
C GLY A 159 0.48 7.42 -22.59
N PHE A 160 1.07 8.07 -23.59
CA PHE A 160 1.59 7.36 -24.76
C PHE A 160 2.95 6.71 -24.50
N PRO A 161 3.29 5.58 -25.16
CA PRO A 161 4.68 5.16 -25.34
C PRO A 161 5.43 6.17 -26.23
N VAL A 162 6.76 6.03 -26.34
CA VAL A 162 7.53 6.83 -27.31
C VAL A 162 7.26 6.35 -28.73
N SER A 163 7.14 7.28 -29.69
CA SER A 163 6.98 6.98 -31.12
C SER A 163 8.31 6.89 -31.87
N GLU A 164 9.37 7.45 -31.30
CA GLU A 164 10.73 7.42 -31.81
C GLU A 164 11.73 7.31 -30.63
N PRO A 165 12.97 6.84 -30.88
CA PRO A 165 13.98 6.75 -29.83
C PRO A 165 14.18 8.10 -29.14
N LYS A 166 14.01 8.14 -27.81
CA LYS A 166 14.02 9.39 -27.05
C LYS A 166 14.76 9.26 -25.72
N GLU A 167 15.67 10.17 -25.45
CA GLU A 167 16.37 10.21 -24.17
C GLU A 167 15.46 10.71 -23.03
N PHE A 168 15.43 10.00 -21.91
CA PHE A 168 14.74 10.46 -20.71
C PHE A 168 15.28 9.86 -19.39
N PRO A 169 15.61 10.68 -18.38
CA PRO A 169 15.60 12.15 -18.38
C PRO A 169 16.63 12.77 -19.36
N PRO A 170 16.46 14.03 -19.80
CA PRO A 170 17.44 14.68 -20.68
C PRO A 170 18.86 14.66 -20.07
N GLY A 171 19.86 14.27 -20.86
CA GLY A 171 21.25 14.18 -20.42
C GLY A 171 21.59 12.97 -19.54
N SER A 172 20.68 12.01 -19.38
CA SER A 172 20.92 10.78 -18.61
C SER A 172 21.65 9.66 -19.37
N GLY A 173 21.73 9.77 -20.70
CA GLY A 173 22.18 8.71 -21.62
C GLY A 173 21.16 7.57 -21.81
N LYS A 174 20.01 7.59 -21.11
CA LYS A 174 18.99 6.54 -21.19
C LYS A 174 18.04 6.78 -22.35
N ILE A 175 18.19 6.02 -23.42
CA ILE A 175 17.27 6.01 -24.57
C ILE A 175 16.07 5.10 -24.28
N TRP A 176 14.88 5.63 -24.54
CA TRP A 176 13.62 4.89 -24.58
C TRP A 176 13.29 4.58 -26.02
N GLU A 177 13.07 3.31 -26.32
CA GLU A 177 12.75 2.83 -27.66
C GLU A 177 11.24 2.66 -27.84
N PRO A 178 10.70 2.88 -29.05
CA PRO A 178 9.31 2.57 -29.35
C PRO A 178 9.02 1.08 -29.16
N PRO A 179 7.91 0.70 -28.52
CA PRO A 179 7.53 -0.70 -28.45
C PRO A 179 7.07 -1.21 -29.82
N ASP A 180 7.29 -2.49 -30.08
CA ASP A 180 6.64 -3.18 -31.19
C ASP A 180 5.17 -3.42 -30.81
N LEU A 181 4.30 -2.48 -31.19
CA LEU A 181 2.89 -2.50 -30.84
C LEU A 181 2.15 -3.72 -31.41
N ALA A 182 2.55 -4.21 -32.60
CA ALA A 182 1.95 -5.40 -33.19
C ALA A 182 2.34 -6.64 -32.38
N TYR A 183 3.63 -6.78 -32.06
CA TYR A 183 4.11 -7.86 -31.22
C TYR A 183 3.42 -7.86 -29.84
N VAL A 184 3.33 -6.71 -29.18
CA VAL A 184 2.63 -6.59 -27.89
C VAL A 184 1.16 -6.99 -28.01
N ALA A 185 0.44 -6.46 -29.01
CA ALA A 185 -0.98 -6.76 -29.21
C ALA A 185 -1.25 -8.25 -29.47
N GLN A 186 -0.34 -8.94 -30.16
CA GLN A 186 -0.45 -10.38 -30.44
C GLN A 186 -0.18 -11.26 -29.22
N HIS A 187 0.43 -10.71 -28.16
CA HIS A 187 0.83 -11.43 -26.95
C HIS A 187 0.13 -10.85 -25.71
N VAL A 188 -1.05 -10.27 -25.87
CA VAL A 188 -1.88 -9.86 -24.74
C VAL A 188 -2.42 -11.07 -23.99
N GLY A 189 -2.63 -10.92 -22.68
CA GLY A 189 -3.10 -12.00 -21.81
C GLY A 189 -3.61 -11.50 -20.47
N GLN A 190 -3.70 -12.41 -19.49
CA GLN A 190 -4.10 -12.07 -18.13
C GLN A 190 -3.06 -11.13 -17.49
N SER A 191 -3.55 -10.17 -16.70
CA SER A 191 -2.71 -9.22 -15.99
C SER A 191 -1.82 -9.90 -14.95
N SER A 192 -0.55 -9.53 -14.92
CA SER A 192 0.41 -9.92 -13.89
C SER A 192 0.60 -8.81 -12.84
N ARG A 193 1.34 -9.12 -11.76
CA ARG A 193 1.75 -8.11 -10.77
C ARG A 193 2.57 -6.98 -11.40
N THR A 194 3.37 -7.27 -12.44
CA THR A 194 4.15 -6.26 -13.15
C THR A 194 3.26 -5.28 -13.93
N ASN A 195 2.14 -5.75 -14.49
CA ASN A 195 1.19 -4.88 -15.21
C ASN A 195 0.58 -3.83 -14.26
N CYS A 196 0.03 -4.27 -13.12
CA CYS A 196 -0.47 -3.38 -12.08
C CYS A 196 0.66 -2.50 -11.51
N GLY A 197 1.81 -3.13 -11.27
CA GLY A 197 3.02 -2.53 -10.73
C GLY A 197 3.59 -1.38 -11.56
N ALA A 198 3.40 -1.40 -12.89
CA ALA A 198 3.85 -0.33 -13.79
C ALA A 198 3.38 1.06 -13.35
N CYS A 199 2.24 1.13 -12.65
CA CYS A 199 1.73 2.35 -12.02
C CYS A 199 1.79 2.30 -10.49
N HIS A 200 1.41 1.18 -9.88
CA HIS A 200 1.19 1.10 -8.43
C HIS A 200 2.49 1.04 -7.61
N PHE A 201 3.59 0.53 -8.18
CA PHE A 201 4.90 0.51 -7.52
C PHE A 201 5.63 1.85 -7.62
N TYR A 202 5.34 2.66 -8.65
CA TYR A 202 6.10 3.88 -8.99
C TYR A 202 5.37 5.20 -8.66
N GLY A 203 4.31 5.14 -7.84
CA GLY A 203 3.55 6.31 -7.41
C GLY A 203 4.43 7.33 -6.68
N GLY A 204 4.17 8.64 -6.87
CA GLY A 204 4.96 9.70 -6.23
C GLY A 204 6.28 10.01 -6.96
N GLY A 205 6.50 9.43 -8.14
CA GLY A 205 7.62 9.77 -9.02
C GLY A 205 8.83 8.85 -8.93
N GLY A 206 8.71 7.72 -8.23
CA GLY A 206 9.75 6.71 -8.08
C GLY A 206 9.21 5.42 -7.45
N ASP A 207 10.02 4.36 -7.50
CA ASP A 207 9.69 3.04 -6.93
C ASP A 207 9.57 3.11 -5.40
N GLY A 208 8.53 2.51 -4.83
CA GLY A 208 8.29 2.44 -3.39
C GLY A 208 7.97 3.77 -2.69
N VAL A 209 8.05 4.90 -3.40
CA VAL A 209 7.97 6.25 -2.81
C VAL A 209 6.66 6.51 -2.05
N LYS A 210 5.52 6.09 -2.61
CA LYS A 210 4.20 6.59 -2.18
C LYS A 210 3.46 5.71 -1.18
N HIS A 211 3.08 4.48 -1.55
CA HIS A 211 2.27 3.61 -0.68
C HIS A 211 3.10 3.00 0.46
N GLY A 212 4.37 2.67 0.20
CA GLY A 212 5.30 2.07 1.15
C GLY A 212 5.13 0.55 1.32
N ASP A 213 3.94 0.00 1.09
CA ASP A 213 3.68 -1.44 1.00
C ASP A 213 3.55 -1.96 -0.44
N MET A 214 3.84 -1.10 -1.43
CA MET A 214 3.81 -1.43 -2.86
C MET A 214 5.06 -0.91 -3.56
N ASP A 215 5.92 -1.82 -4.00
CA ASP A 215 7.16 -1.55 -4.72
C ASP A 215 7.53 -2.70 -5.67
N SER A 216 8.54 -2.52 -6.51
CA SER A 216 8.92 -3.47 -7.55
C SER A 216 9.33 -4.87 -7.06
N SER A 217 9.73 -5.02 -5.79
CA SER A 217 10.00 -6.33 -5.19
C SER A 217 8.78 -7.25 -5.21
N LEU A 218 7.56 -6.70 -5.26
CA LEU A 218 6.31 -7.45 -5.31
C LEU A 218 6.02 -8.08 -6.67
N ALA A 219 6.85 -7.85 -7.70
CA ALA A 219 6.73 -8.59 -8.96
C ALA A 219 6.93 -10.11 -8.75
N ALA A 220 7.90 -10.49 -7.90
CA ALA A 220 8.17 -11.87 -7.49
C ALA A 220 8.81 -11.88 -6.09
N PRO A 221 8.05 -11.58 -5.04
CA PRO A 221 8.62 -11.36 -3.72
C PRO A 221 9.03 -12.70 -3.07
N PRO A 222 10.07 -12.71 -2.23
CA PRO A 222 10.29 -13.83 -1.32
C PRO A 222 9.13 -13.92 -0.31
N ARG A 223 8.89 -15.12 0.25
CA ARG A 223 7.76 -15.37 1.17
C ARG A 223 7.80 -14.47 2.41
N GLU A 224 8.98 -14.03 2.84
CA GLU A 224 9.14 -13.11 3.96
C GLU A 224 8.56 -11.73 3.68
N VAL A 225 8.58 -11.25 2.43
CA VAL A 225 8.06 -9.93 2.05
C VAL A 225 6.53 -9.98 1.92
N ASP A 226 5.99 -10.95 1.18
CA ASP A 226 4.54 -11.13 1.07
C ASP A 226 4.18 -12.61 0.83
N VAL A 227 3.44 -13.21 1.76
CA VAL A 227 3.06 -14.64 1.68
C VAL A 227 2.04 -14.97 0.59
N HIS A 228 1.24 -13.98 0.16
CA HIS A 228 0.19 -14.17 -0.82
C HIS A 228 0.77 -14.07 -2.24
N MET A 229 1.61 -13.06 -2.49
CA MET A 229 2.19 -12.80 -3.81
C MET A 229 3.46 -13.59 -4.10
N SER A 230 4.10 -14.19 -3.08
CA SER A 230 5.34 -14.94 -3.28
C SER A 230 5.15 -16.17 -4.17
N PRO A 231 6.05 -16.42 -5.14
CA PRO A 231 6.08 -17.67 -5.91
C PRO A 231 6.22 -18.94 -5.04
N ASP A 232 6.86 -18.82 -3.88
CA ASP A 232 7.00 -19.91 -2.89
C ASP A 232 5.83 -19.96 -1.89
N GLY A 233 4.84 -19.07 -2.07
CA GLY A 233 3.60 -18.97 -1.30
C GLY A 233 2.37 -19.31 -2.15
N ALA A 234 1.35 -18.45 -2.09
CA ALA A 234 0.15 -18.63 -2.92
C ALA A 234 0.33 -18.15 -4.38
N ASN A 235 1.40 -17.40 -4.66
CA ASN A 235 1.73 -16.83 -5.96
C ASN A 235 0.59 -16.03 -6.61
N LEU A 236 -0.24 -15.38 -5.80
CA LEU A 236 -1.38 -14.59 -6.27
C LEU A 236 -0.90 -13.38 -7.09
N THR A 237 -1.61 -13.11 -8.17
CA THR A 237 -1.62 -11.83 -8.87
C THR A 237 -2.49 -10.82 -8.13
N CYS A 238 -2.43 -9.55 -8.53
CA CYS A 238 -3.35 -8.54 -7.99
C CYS A 238 -4.81 -8.88 -8.32
N ALA A 239 -5.07 -9.41 -9.52
CA ALA A 239 -6.41 -9.73 -9.99
C ALA A 239 -7.08 -10.82 -9.15
N ASP A 240 -6.33 -11.74 -8.55
CA ASP A 240 -6.89 -12.80 -7.70
C ASP A 240 -7.62 -12.26 -6.47
N CYS A 241 -7.23 -11.08 -5.96
CA CYS A 241 -7.92 -10.40 -4.86
C CYS A 241 -8.81 -9.24 -5.33
N HIS A 242 -8.43 -8.57 -6.43
CA HIS A 242 -9.03 -7.29 -6.80
C HIS A 242 -9.96 -7.35 -8.01
N ALA A 243 -9.90 -8.36 -8.87
CA ALA A 243 -10.74 -8.38 -10.06
C ALA A 243 -12.21 -8.65 -9.73
N ALA A 244 -13.09 -7.93 -10.42
CA ALA A 244 -14.53 -8.15 -10.44
C ALA A 244 -15.07 -8.07 -11.87
N PRO A 245 -16.28 -8.59 -12.14
CA PRO A 245 -16.88 -8.53 -13.48
C PRO A 245 -16.97 -7.11 -14.03
N GLY A 246 -16.88 -6.97 -15.36
CA GLY A 246 -17.04 -5.68 -16.05
C GLY A 246 -15.87 -4.72 -15.84
N HIS A 247 -14.63 -5.23 -15.85
CA HIS A 247 -13.38 -4.48 -15.61
C HIS A 247 -13.35 -3.69 -14.29
N GLN A 248 -14.26 -4.01 -13.35
CA GLN A 248 -14.23 -3.43 -12.02
C GLN A 248 -13.05 -4.00 -11.26
N ILE A 249 -12.35 -3.11 -10.55
CA ILE A 249 -11.22 -3.47 -9.69
C ILE A 249 -11.62 -3.05 -8.28
N MET A 250 -11.90 -4.06 -7.45
CA MET A 250 -12.31 -3.94 -6.05
C MET A 250 -11.14 -3.57 -5.16
N GLY A 251 -11.43 -3.13 -3.93
CA GLY A 251 -10.41 -2.63 -3.01
C GLY A 251 -10.02 -1.20 -3.35
N SER A 252 -10.44 -0.25 -2.52
CA SER A 252 -10.15 1.16 -2.69
C SER A 252 -9.81 1.78 -1.35
N ARG A 253 -8.82 2.67 -1.34
CA ARG A 253 -8.53 3.53 -0.17
C ARG A 253 -9.66 4.52 0.14
N TYR A 254 -10.56 4.79 -0.81
CA TYR A 254 -11.72 5.65 -0.61
C TYR A 254 -12.93 4.90 -0.04
N ASN A 255 -12.96 3.58 -0.19
CA ASN A 255 -14.01 2.70 0.31
C ASN A 255 -13.37 1.43 0.87
N ALA A 256 -12.71 1.57 2.01
CA ALA A 256 -12.03 0.48 2.66
C ALA A 256 -13.00 -0.26 3.59
N HIS A 257 -12.77 -1.57 3.76
CA HIS A 257 -13.58 -2.43 4.63
C HIS A 257 -12.68 -3.04 5.70
N PRO A 258 -12.37 -2.30 6.79
CA PRO A 258 -11.50 -2.80 7.86
C PRO A 258 -12.14 -3.97 8.64
N ALA A 259 -13.47 -4.03 8.64
CA ALA A 259 -14.25 -5.16 9.08
C ALA A 259 -15.11 -5.67 7.92
N ASP A 260 -15.18 -6.98 7.80
CA ASP A 260 -16.05 -7.66 6.86
C ASP A 260 -16.89 -8.70 7.60
N PRO A 261 -18.15 -8.38 7.93
CA PRO A 261 -19.00 -9.30 8.66
C PRO A 261 -19.52 -10.44 7.78
N HIS A 262 -19.48 -10.32 6.46
CA HIS A 262 -19.95 -11.35 5.53
C HIS A 262 -19.10 -12.61 5.66
N GLY A 263 -17.79 -12.43 5.83
CA GLY A 263 -16.86 -13.51 6.14
C GLY A 263 -16.34 -14.15 4.88
N LYS A 264 -16.40 -15.49 4.79
CA LYS A 264 -15.74 -16.23 3.72
C LYS A 264 -16.63 -16.34 2.48
N ASP A 265 -16.13 -15.79 1.37
CA ASP A 265 -16.90 -15.60 0.12
C ASP A 265 -16.35 -16.49 -1.01
N LEU A 266 -15.10 -16.94 -0.92
CA LEU A 266 -14.51 -17.80 -1.94
C LEU A 266 -14.94 -19.28 -1.80
N PRO A 267 -15.19 -20.00 -2.92
CA PRO A 267 -14.80 -19.65 -4.30
C PRO A 267 -15.83 -18.87 -5.13
N VAL A 268 -17.02 -18.55 -4.59
CA VAL A 268 -18.08 -17.85 -5.33
C VAL A 268 -18.27 -16.46 -4.71
N SER A 269 -17.48 -15.49 -5.18
CA SER A 269 -17.52 -14.11 -4.70
C SER A 269 -18.89 -13.47 -5.00
N ASP A 270 -19.60 -13.08 -3.94
CA ASP A 270 -20.82 -12.26 -3.98
C ASP A 270 -20.62 -10.86 -3.36
N GLY A 271 -19.37 -10.49 -3.06
CA GLY A 271 -19.01 -9.31 -2.28
C GLY A 271 -17.69 -8.64 -2.66
N ASN A 272 -16.87 -8.34 -1.66
CA ASN A 272 -15.58 -7.63 -1.81
C ASN A 272 -14.41 -8.60 -1.58
N PRO A 273 -13.87 -9.24 -2.63
CA PRO A 273 -12.84 -10.28 -2.47
C PRO A 273 -11.53 -9.78 -1.85
N ALA A 274 -11.31 -8.46 -1.79
CA ALA A 274 -10.07 -7.86 -1.31
C ALA A 274 -9.92 -7.83 0.23
N THR A 275 -10.89 -8.33 1.01
CA THR A 275 -10.78 -8.43 2.48
C THR A 275 -10.05 -9.72 2.89
N CYS A 276 -9.41 -9.72 4.07
CA CYS A 276 -8.78 -10.94 4.60
C CYS A 276 -9.84 -12.02 4.88
N GLN A 277 -11.00 -11.59 5.35
CA GLN A 277 -12.10 -12.45 5.76
C GLN A 277 -12.70 -13.22 4.58
N SER A 278 -12.70 -12.67 3.36
CA SER A 278 -13.22 -13.34 2.15
C SER A 278 -12.58 -14.73 1.93
N CYS A 279 -11.31 -14.90 2.33
CA CYS A 279 -10.56 -16.14 2.24
C CYS A 279 -10.49 -16.89 3.60
N HIS A 280 -10.23 -16.15 4.67
CA HIS A 280 -9.87 -16.72 5.98
C HIS A 280 -11.03 -16.83 6.97
N GLY A 281 -12.15 -16.15 6.70
CA GLY A 281 -13.28 -16.01 7.62
C GLY A 281 -12.98 -15.09 8.82
N ASN A 282 -13.95 -14.99 9.72
CA ASN A 282 -13.94 -14.01 10.82
C ASN A 282 -13.20 -14.49 12.09
N ALA A 283 -12.83 -15.78 12.17
CA ALA A 283 -12.14 -16.35 13.33
C ALA A 283 -11.13 -17.43 12.90
N PRO A 284 -10.07 -17.08 12.13
CA PRO A 284 -9.18 -18.07 11.53
C PRO A 284 -8.17 -18.68 12.50
N MET A 285 -7.95 -18.10 13.69
CA MET A 285 -6.90 -18.54 14.60
C MET A 285 -7.35 -19.77 15.41
N LYS A 286 -6.38 -20.63 15.76
CA LYS A 286 -6.62 -21.75 16.70
C LYS A 286 -6.81 -21.27 18.13
N ASP A 287 -6.18 -20.15 18.50
CA ASP A 287 -6.32 -19.53 19.81
C ASP A 287 -7.61 -18.68 19.85
N PRO A 288 -8.60 -19.05 20.68
CA PRO A 288 -9.84 -18.27 20.81
C PRO A 288 -9.58 -16.83 21.25
N LYS A 289 -8.52 -16.58 22.03
CA LYS A 289 -8.21 -15.23 22.49
C LYS A 289 -7.74 -14.34 21.34
N LEU A 290 -7.00 -14.87 20.37
CA LEU A 290 -6.67 -14.13 19.16
C LEU A 290 -7.92 -13.86 18.32
N ASN A 291 -8.85 -14.81 18.24
CA ASN A 291 -10.13 -14.58 17.54
C ASN A 291 -10.97 -13.47 18.21
N GLU A 292 -10.87 -13.25 19.51
CA GLU A 292 -11.51 -12.09 20.15
C GLU A 292 -10.90 -10.75 19.71
N HIS A 293 -9.61 -10.71 19.36
CA HIS A 293 -8.94 -9.46 18.97
C HIS A 293 -9.48 -8.93 17.64
N VAL A 294 -9.90 -9.79 16.71
CA VAL A 294 -10.38 -9.37 15.38
C VAL A 294 -11.65 -8.50 15.43
N ALA A 295 -12.31 -8.44 16.59
CA ALA A 295 -13.43 -7.53 16.83
C ALA A 295 -12.99 -6.06 16.94
N LYS A 296 -11.71 -5.80 17.23
CA LYS A 296 -11.18 -4.44 17.44
C LYS A 296 -9.82 -4.18 16.80
N VAL A 297 -9.10 -5.20 16.35
CA VAL A 297 -7.79 -5.11 15.70
C VAL A 297 -7.91 -5.71 14.30
N ALA A 298 -7.47 -4.97 13.29
CA ALA A 298 -7.49 -5.46 11.91
C ALA A 298 -6.45 -6.57 11.70
N CYS A 299 -6.71 -7.51 10.79
CA CYS A 299 -5.75 -8.56 10.42
C CYS A 299 -4.40 -7.95 10.01
N GLN A 300 -4.46 -6.87 9.22
CA GLN A 300 -3.32 -6.09 8.75
C GLN A 300 -2.44 -5.58 9.89
N THR A 301 -3.03 -5.14 11.02
CA THR A 301 -2.26 -4.65 12.17
C THR A 301 -1.34 -5.72 12.72
N CYS A 302 -1.80 -6.96 12.84
CA CYS A 302 -0.99 -8.05 13.38
C CYS A 302 -0.05 -8.66 12.32
N HIS A 303 -0.50 -8.74 11.06
CA HIS A 303 0.18 -9.51 10.03
C HIS A 303 1.08 -8.68 9.11
N ILE A 304 1.08 -7.35 9.23
CA ILE A 304 2.01 -6.45 8.53
C ILE A 304 2.83 -5.68 9.57
N PRO A 305 3.86 -6.31 10.17
CA PRO A 305 4.61 -5.72 11.28
C PRO A 305 5.47 -4.51 10.86
N ALA A 306 5.79 -4.43 9.57
CA ALA A 306 6.49 -3.33 8.92
C ALA A 306 6.09 -3.25 7.44
N PHE A 307 6.31 -2.11 6.79
CA PHE A 307 6.25 -1.94 5.33
C PHE A 307 7.61 -1.50 4.77
N ALA A 308 7.74 -1.37 3.45
CA ALA A 308 9.02 -1.18 2.75
C ALA A 308 10.04 -2.26 3.13
N ARG A 309 9.58 -3.52 3.09
CA ARG A 309 10.34 -4.70 3.51
C ARG A 309 11.08 -5.40 2.37
N GLY A 310 10.77 -5.03 1.12
CA GLY A 310 11.39 -5.57 -0.08
C GLY A 310 12.81 -5.07 -0.39
N GLY A 311 13.36 -4.22 0.47
CA GLY A 311 14.64 -3.55 0.23
C GLY A 311 14.55 -2.29 -0.63
N VAL A 312 13.34 -1.91 -1.06
CA VAL A 312 13.07 -0.62 -1.71
C VAL A 312 12.62 0.37 -0.64
N PRO A 313 13.29 1.54 -0.51
CA PRO A 313 12.90 2.54 0.47
C PRO A 313 11.60 3.24 0.09
N THR A 314 10.93 3.77 1.10
CA THR A 314 9.76 4.63 0.95
C THR A 314 10.05 6.00 1.53
N LYS A 315 9.63 7.07 0.84
CA LYS A 315 9.68 8.41 1.42
C LYS A 315 8.73 8.50 2.59
N MET A 316 9.21 9.02 3.71
CA MET A 316 8.45 9.31 4.94
C MET A 316 8.30 10.83 5.16
N TRP A 317 9.20 11.62 4.55
CA TRP A 317 9.18 13.07 4.59
C TRP A 317 9.54 13.68 3.23
N TRP A 318 8.90 14.78 2.87
CA TRP A 318 9.26 15.62 1.71
C TRP A 318 9.08 17.11 2.02
N ASP A 319 10.18 17.88 2.03
CA ASP A 319 10.18 19.32 2.23
C ASP A 319 10.42 20.09 0.91
N TRP A 320 9.35 20.62 0.32
CA TRP A 320 9.42 21.44 -0.90
C TRP A 320 10.05 22.83 -0.67
N SER A 321 10.09 23.33 0.58
CA SER A 321 10.66 24.65 0.88
C SER A 321 12.15 24.74 0.60
N LYS A 322 12.82 23.59 0.52
CA LYS A 322 14.26 23.47 0.25
C LYS A 322 14.58 23.42 -1.24
N ALA A 323 13.59 23.31 -2.12
CA ALA A 323 13.82 23.19 -3.55
C ALA A 323 14.45 24.48 -4.12
N GLY A 324 15.25 24.35 -5.18
CA GLY A 324 15.79 25.46 -5.97
C GLY A 324 17.29 25.69 -5.85
N ASP A 325 17.98 25.10 -4.87
CA ASP A 325 19.43 25.20 -4.76
C ASP A 325 20.12 24.23 -5.74
N LYS A 326 20.42 24.74 -6.95
CA LYS A 326 21.13 24.01 -8.00
C LYS A 326 22.60 23.74 -7.66
N ALA A 327 23.21 24.50 -6.76
CA ALA A 327 24.62 24.35 -6.44
C ALA A 327 24.89 23.06 -5.64
N ARG A 328 23.91 22.63 -4.84
CA ARG A 328 23.89 21.33 -4.16
C ARG A 328 23.81 20.14 -5.12
N GLY A 329 23.20 20.32 -6.29
CA GLY A 329 22.93 19.23 -7.22
C GLY A 329 21.90 18.24 -6.67
N VAL A 330 22.02 16.96 -7.02
CA VAL A 330 21.26 15.87 -6.40
C VAL A 330 22.17 15.22 -5.36
N GLU A 331 21.69 15.06 -4.14
CA GLU A 331 22.45 14.46 -3.04
C GLU A 331 21.83 13.11 -2.65
N THR A 332 22.69 12.16 -2.30
CA THR A 332 22.29 10.86 -1.79
C THR A 332 22.93 10.57 -0.44
N ASP A 333 22.28 9.74 0.36
CA ASP A 333 22.87 9.21 1.60
C ASP A 333 23.88 8.08 1.32
N GLU A 334 24.33 7.43 2.40
CA GLU A 334 25.25 6.29 2.36
C GLU A 334 24.68 5.03 1.70
N HIS A 335 23.35 4.92 1.61
CA HIS A 335 22.63 3.84 0.92
C HIS A 335 22.39 4.15 -0.58
N GLY A 336 22.72 5.38 -1.02
CA GLY A 336 22.47 5.85 -2.37
C GLY A 336 21.03 6.35 -2.59
N TRP A 337 20.28 6.62 -1.51
CA TRP A 337 18.92 7.13 -1.59
C TRP A 337 18.92 8.65 -1.72
N GLU A 338 18.08 9.19 -2.62
CA GLU A 338 17.97 10.63 -2.87
C GLU A 338 17.42 11.35 -1.64
N VAL A 339 18.28 12.10 -0.93
CA VAL A 339 17.94 12.92 0.24
C VAL A 339 17.71 14.39 -0.11
N TYR A 340 18.19 14.83 -1.27
CA TYR A 340 17.90 16.15 -1.81
C TYR A 340 17.90 16.13 -3.34
N ASN A 341 16.96 16.87 -3.92
CA ASN A 341 16.92 17.13 -5.35
C ASN A 341 16.49 18.59 -5.56
N TYR A 342 17.30 19.39 -6.25
CA TYR A 342 17.02 20.81 -6.49
C TYR A 342 15.68 21.09 -7.19
N LEU A 343 15.06 20.11 -7.86
CA LEU A 343 13.73 20.21 -8.45
C LEU A 343 12.59 20.03 -7.43
N LYS A 344 12.87 19.44 -6.27
CA LYS A 344 11.86 18.86 -5.38
C LYS A 344 12.06 19.21 -3.90
N GLY A 345 13.28 19.50 -3.47
CA GLY A 345 13.61 19.78 -2.07
C GLY A 345 14.26 18.59 -1.36
N GLU A 346 14.02 18.46 -0.06
CA GLU A 346 14.65 17.46 0.81
C GLU A 346 13.72 16.29 1.13
N PHE A 347 14.30 15.13 1.40
CA PHE A 347 13.58 13.90 1.66
C PHE A 347 14.14 13.15 2.86
N VAL A 348 13.27 12.37 3.50
CA VAL A 348 13.68 11.27 4.38
C VAL A 348 13.06 9.99 3.83
N ASP A 349 13.93 9.01 3.59
CA ASP A 349 13.58 7.69 3.09
C ASP A 349 13.84 6.65 4.19
N GLU A 350 12.98 5.65 4.31
CA GLU A 350 13.10 4.58 5.29
C GLU A 350 12.77 3.21 4.69
N VAL A 351 13.24 2.14 5.35
CA VAL A 351 12.91 0.74 5.06
C VAL A 351 12.47 0.05 6.35
N ASN A 352 11.70 -1.02 6.24
CA ASN A 352 11.14 -1.76 7.39
C ASN A 352 10.41 -0.86 8.40
N VAL A 353 9.61 0.06 7.88
CA VAL A 353 8.94 1.10 8.65
C VAL A 353 7.81 0.49 9.47
N ILE A 354 7.78 0.78 10.77
CA ILE A 354 6.68 0.40 11.65
C ILE A 354 5.45 1.27 11.33
N PRO A 355 4.27 0.68 11.04
CA PRO A 355 3.07 1.46 10.78
C PRO A 355 2.66 2.36 11.94
N THR A 356 2.02 3.48 11.62
CA THR A 356 1.21 4.22 12.56
C THR A 356 -0.14 3.53 12.71
N TYR A 357 -0.69 3.47 13.93
CA TYR A 357 -1.96 2.81 14.19
C TYR A 357 -3.04 3.82 14.59
N ALA A 358 -4.22 3.69 14.01
CA ALA A 358 -5.38 4.52 14.33
C ALA A 358 -6.67 3.69 14.28
N TRP A 359 -7.72 4.17 14.95
CA TRP A 359 -9.07 3.66 14.72
C TRP A 359 -9.51 4.01 13.30
N PHE A 360 -10.03 3.02 12.59
CA PHE A 360 -10.45 3.16 11.22
C PHE A 360 -11.76 2.41 10.96
N ASN A 361 -12.76 3.11 10.44
CA ASN A 361 -14.08 2.59 10.09
C ASN A 361 -14.29 2.39 8.58
N GLY A 362 -13.23 2.59 7.77
CA GLY A 362 -13.28 2.46 6.31
C GLY A 362 -13.27 3.79 5.57
N HIS A 363 -13.52 4.90 6.28
CA HIS A 363 -13.54 6.24 5.69
C HIS A 363 -12.28 7.04 6.00
N LEU A 364 -11.60 7.49 4.95
CA LEU A 364 -10.52 8.47 5.01
C LEU A 364 -11.07 9.83 4.55
N GLY A 365 -11.06 10.83 5.43
CA GLY A 365 -11.54 12.17 5.09
C GLY A 365 -10.50 12.91 4.28
N PHE A 366 -10.64 12.96 2.95
CA PHE A 366 -9.69 13.64 2.05
C PHE A 366 -10.02 15.13 1.87
N THR A 367 -8.95 15.93 1.72
CA THR A 367 -8.97 17.29 1.22
C THR A 367 -8.92 17.30 -0.31
N VAL A 368 -9.83 18.04 -0.93
CA VAL A 368 -9.85 18.25 -2.39
C VAL A 368 -9.40 19.65 -2.77
N GLU A 369 -9.08 19.86 -4.05
CA GLU A 369 -8.75 21.17 -4.59
C GLU A 369 -9.83 22.23 -4.28
N GLY A 370 -9.38 23.40 -3.80
CA GLY A 370 -10.26 24.51 -3.42
C GLY A 370 -10.95 24.37 -2.07
N GLU A 371 -10.75 23.26 -1.35
CA GLU A 371 -11.22 23.12 0.02
C GLU A 371 -10.39 23.97 0.98
N LYS A 372 -11.08 24.72 1.84
CA LYS A 372 -10.41 25.49 2.88
C LYS A 372 -9.90 24.57 3.97
N VAL A 373 -8.64 24.74 4.33
CA VAL A 373 -7.98 23.99 5.40
C VAL A 373 -7.29 24.94 6.37
N VAL A 374 -7.28 24.56 7.64
CA VAL A 374 -6.57 25.30 8.69
C VAL A 374 -5.64 24.33 9.42
N PRO A 375 -4.42 24.76 9.79
CA PRO A 375 -3.53 23.91 10.58
C PRO A 375 -4.15 23.57 11.95
N GLU A 376 -4.09 22.29 12.32
CA GLU A 376 -4.41 21.79 13.65
C GLU A 376 -3.09 21.47 14.35
N ASP A 377 -2.81 22.13 15.48
CA ASP A 377 -1.52 22.04 16.19
C ASP A 377 -0.29 22.27 15.29
N GLY A 378 -0.45 23.13 14.27
CA GLY A 378 0.59 23.47 13.30
C GLY A 378 0.67 22.57 12.07
N ILE A 379 -0.18 21.53 11.98
CA ILE A 379 -0.19 20.57 10.87
C ILE A 379 -1.48 20.69 10.05
N ILE A 380 -1.37 20.80 8.73
CA ILE A 380 -2.51 20.66 7.81
C ILE A 380 -2.66 19.19 7.44
N TYR A 381 -3.78 18.59 7.80
CA TYR A 381 -4.06 17.21 7.45
C TYR A 381 -4.70 17.13 6.06
N ILE A 382 -3.98 16.49 5.13
CA ILE A 382 -4.50 16.23 3.79
C ILE A 382 -5.61 15.19 3.84
N ASN A 383 -5.42 14.16 4.67
CA ASN A 383 -6.50 13.26 5.03
C ASN A 383 -6.34 12.75 6.48
N LYS A 384 -7.44 12.21 7.03
CA LYS A 384 -7.44 11.56 8.34
C LYS A 384 -8.25 10.26 8.32
N PRO A 385 -7.79 9.20 9.02
CA PRO A 385 -8.64 8.04 9.28
C PRO A 385 -9.77 8.41 10.25
N HIS A 386 -11.00 8.07 9.87
CA HIS A 386 -12.16 8.18 10.76
C HIS A 386 -12.42 6.86 11.46
N GLY A 387 -12.98 6.93 12.66
CA GLY A 387 -13.43 5.78 13.42
C GLY A 387 -13.20 5.97 14.91
N SER A 388 -13.94 5.19 15.70
CA SER A 388 -13.86 5.23 17.16
C SER A 388 -14.01 3.82 17.75
N PRO A 389 -13.54 3.58 18.99
CA PRO A 389 -13.65 2.27 19.62
C PRO A 389 -15.08 1.77 19.81
N ASN A 390 -16.08 2.66 19.77
CA ASN A 390 -17.49 2.33 19.98
C ASN A 390 -18.21 1.92 18.70
N GLU A 391 -17.61 2.15 17.53
CA GLU A 391 -18.18 1.73 16.26
C GLU A 391 -17.97 0.22 16.06
N ALA A 392 -19.00 -0.45 15.53
CA ALA A 392 -18.99 -1.90 15.31
C ALA A 392 -17.98 -2.31 14.22
N ASP A 393 -17.84 -1.48 13.19
CA ASP A 393 -17.00 -1.76 12.02
C ASP A 393 -15.60 -1.16 12.14
N ALA A 394 -15.36 -0.33 13.17
CA ALA A 394 -14.05 0.26 13.39
C ALA A 394 -13.05 -0.76 13.94
N ARG A 395 -11.84 -0.75 13.37
CA ARG A 395 -10.69 -1.53 13.84
C ARG A 395 -9.49 -0.63 14.03
N ILE A 396 -8.59 -0.99 14.94
CA ILE A 396 -7.23 -0.47 14.95
C ILE A 396 -6.56 -0.98 13.68
N TYR A 397 -6.10 -0.07 12.82
CA TYR A 397 -5.63 -0.36 11.47
C TYR A 397 -4.24 0.27 11.23
N PRO A 398 -3.35 -0.36 10.44
CA PRO A 398 -2.02 0.19 10.17
C PRO A 398 -2.03 1.17 8.99
N PHE A 399 -1.26 2.25 9.14
CA PHE A 399 -1.09 3.29 8.13
C PHE A 399 0.38 3.68 7.98
N LYS A 400 0.78 4.05 6.76
CA LYS A 400 1.89 4.98 6.55
C LYS A 400 1.38 6.38 6.80
N ALA A 401 1.95 7.05 7.79
CA ALA A 401 1.76 8.48 8.02
C ALA A 401 2.90 9.24 7.32
N PHE A 402 2.61 9.79 6.15
CA PHE A 402 3.57 10.53 5.35
C PHE A 402 3.47 12.02 5.65
N ARG A 403 4.59 12.65 5.94
CA ARG A 403 4.66 14.07 6.29
C ARG A 403 5.43 14.87 5.26
N GLY A 404 5.24 16.18 5.26
CA GLY A 404 6.02 17.05 4.40
C GLY A 404 5.71 18.52 4.60
N ILE A 405 6.45 19.35 3.89
CA ILE A 405 6.25 20.80 3.85
C ILE A 405 5.88 21.18 2.42
N GLN A 406 4.74 21.83 2.24
CA GLN A 406 4.27 22.31 0.94
C GLN A 406 3.65 23.71 1.04
N ALA A 407 3.45 24.33 -0.12
CA ALA A 407 2.96 25.69 -0.20
C ALA A 407 1.46 25.79 0.16
N TYR A 408 1.12 26.80 0.95
CA TYR A 408 -0.21 27.10 1.45
C TYR A 408 -0.47 28.60 1.35
N ASP A 409 -1.66 28.99 0.89
CA ASP A 409 -2.11 30.38 0.83
C ASP A 409 -2.88 30.72 2.12
N PRO A 410 -2.30 31.47 3.07
CA PRO A 410 -2.92 31.74 4.36
C PRO A 410 -4.12 32.69 4.28
N VAL A 411 -4.22 33.49 3.21
CA VAL A 411 -5.32 34.44 3.02
C VAL A 411 -6.57 33.73 2.54
N ASN A 412 -6.42 32.84 1.55
CA ASN A 412 -7.53 32.05 1.01
C ASN A 412 -7.79 30.76 1.81
N GLN A 413 -6.84 30.36 2.65
CA GLN A 413 -6.81 29.11 3.42
C GLN A 413 -6.79 27.86 2.54
N LEU A 414 -5.98 27.88 1.48
CA LEU A 414 -5.92 26.80 0.49
C LEU A 414 -4.52 26.20 0.40
N LEU A 415 -4.42 24.88 0.31
CA LEU A 415 -3.19 24.26 -0.22
C LEU A 415 -3.04 24.69 -1.67
N ILE A 416 -1.85 25.18 -2.01
CA ILE A 416 -1.58 25.73 -3.34
C ILE A 416 -1.38 24.58 -4.33
N VAL A 417 -1.98 24.70 -5.51
CA VAL A 417 -1.73 23.84 -6.68
C VAL A 417 -0.54 24.41 -7.45
N PRO A 418 0.65 23.77 -7.45
CA PRO A 418 1.80 24.25 -8.19
C PRO A 418 1.81 23.72 -9.63
N HIS A 419 2.22 24.58 -10.56
CA HIS A 419 2.64 24.16 -11.88
C HIS A 419 4.10 23.69 -11.87
N LEU A 420 4.30 22.38 -11.80
CA LEU A 420 5.61 21.74 -11.66
C LEU A 420 6.20 21.31 -13.00
N PHE A 421 5.36 20.73 -13.87
CA PHE A 421 5.77 20.12 -15.13
C PHE A 421 5.32 20.97 -16.33
N PRO A 422 6.21 21.31 -17.28
CA PRO A 422 5.88 22.24 -18.36
C PRO A 422 4.83 21.70 -19.33
N PHE A 423 3.94 22.56 -19.81
CA PHE A 423 2.95 22.21 -20.83
C PHE A 423 3.58 21.84 -22.18
N ASN A 424 4.74 22.43 -22.49
CA ASN A 424 5.49 22.19 -23.72
C ASN A 424 6.98 22.52 -23.52
N ALA A 425 7.79 22.29 -24.55
CA ALA A 425 9.24 22.45 -24.48
C ALA A 425 9.70 23.88 -24.15
N ASP A 426 8.89 24.91 -24.41
CA ASP A 426 9.25 26.33 -24.25
C ASP A 426 8.73 26.94 -22.95
N ASP A 427 7.78 26.28 -22.29
CA ASP A 427 7.17 26.74 -21.04
C ASP A 427 8.20 26.81 -19.90
N THR A 428 8.52 28.02 -19.45
CA THR A 428 9.39 28.29 -18.29
C THR A 428 8.60 28.65 -17.04
N SER A 429 7.26 28.65 -17.09
CA SER A 429 6.42 28.92 -15.93
C SER A 429 6.37 27.74 -14.96
N ALA A 430 6.61 26.52 -15.47
CA ALA A 430 6.74 25.32 -14.67
C ALA A 430 7.98 25.36 -13.75
N TYR A 431 7.81 25.01 -12.48
CA TYR A 431 8.87 25.09 -11.48
C TYR A 431 10.11 24.27 -11.86
N TRP A 432 9.94 23.04 -12.36
CA TRP A 432 11.07 22.16 -12.71
C TRP A 432 11.93 22.67 -13.86
N LYS A 433 11.50 23.74 -14.55
CA LYS A 433 12.27 24.39 -15.61
C LYS A 433 12.64 25.83 -15.27
N GLY A 434 11.69 26.62 -14.78
CA GLY A 434 11.85 28.04 -14.47
C GLY A 434 12.47 28.34 -13.11
N PHE A 435 12.32 27.45 -12.13
CA PHE A 435 12.76 27.64 -10.74
C PHE A 435 12.19 28.92 -10.09
N ASN A 436 10.96 29.29 -10.44
CA ASN A 436 10.24 30.41 -9.84
C ASN A 436 8.93 29.90 -9.22
N TRP A 437 8.86 29.90 -7.89
CA TRP A 437 7.69 29.43 -7.15
C TRP A 437 6.47 30.32 -7.34
N GLU A 438 6.63 31.64 -7.32
CA GLU A 438 5.53 32.59 -7.49
C GLU A 438 4.82 32.37 -8.83
N THR A 439 5.59 32.29 -9.93
CA THR A 439 5.05 32.02 -11.27
C THR A 439 4.40 30.63 -11.34
N ALA A 440 5.01 29.62 -10.75
CA ALA A 440 4.46 28.26 -10.73
C ALA A 440 3.12 28.19 -9.97
N PHE A 441 2.99 28.91 -8.85
CA PHE A 441 1.75 28.98 -8.07
C PHE A 441 0.67 29.77 -8.80
N GLU A 442 1.02 30.91 -9.41
CA GLU A 442 0.07 31.70 -10.21
C GLU A 442 -0.53 30.87 -11.36
N VAL A 443 0.32 30.17 -12.12
CA VAL A 443 -0.14 29.34 -13.25
C VAL A 443 -0.95 28.14 -12.77
N GLY A 444 -0.48 27.45 -11.72
CA GLY A 444 -1.16 26.27 -11.20
C GLY A 444 -2.54 26.59 -10.64
N MET A 445 -2.64 27.61 -9.77
CA MET A 445 -3.91 28.07 -9.18
C MET A 445 -4.87 28.60 -10.25
N LYS A 446 -4.37 29.39 -11.21
CA LYS A 446 -5.18 29.87 -12.35
C LYS A 446 -5.71 28.71 -13.18
N THR A 447 -4.89 27.69 -13.43
CA THR A 447 -5.28 26.50 -14.20
C THR A 447 -6.34 25.69 -13.46
N ALA A 448 -6.27 25.64 -12.13
CA ALA A 448 -7.28 25.03 -11.27
C ALA A 448 -8.57 25.88 -11.13
N GLY A 449 -8.57 27.12 -11.62
CA GLY A 449 -9.69 28.06 -11.43
C GLY A 449 -9.85 28.51 -9.97
N LEU A 450 -8.78 28.44 -9.17
CA LEU A 450 -8.77 28.76 -7.75
C LEU A 450 -8.17 30.15 -7.48
N PRO A 451 -8.61 30.87 -6.45
CA PRO A 451 -8.02 32.14 -6.07
C PRO A 451 -6.60 31.94 -5.51
N TYR A 452 -5.69 32.84 -5.88
CA TYR A 452 -4.37 32.96 -5.28
C TYR A 452 -4.18 34.38 -4.79
N SER A 453 -3.78 34.56 -3.53
CA SER A 453 -3.63 35.87 -2.89
C SER A 453 -2.35 36.61 -3.31
N GLY A 454 -1.43 35.92 -3.99
CA GLY A 454 -0.07 36.41 -4.22
C GLY A 454 0.86 36.15 -3.03
N GLN A 455 0.37 35.51 -1.96
CA GLN A 455 1.15 35.17 -0.78
C GLN A 455 1.10 33.67 -0.54
N TYR A 456 2.22 33.12 -0.09
CA TYR A 456 2.30 31.73 0.34
C TYR A 456 3.17 31.60 1.58
N GLU A 457 2.89 30.56 2.35
CA GLU A 457 3.71 30.06 3.44
C GLU A 457 4.04 28.59 3.18
N TRP A 458 5.10 28.12 3.81
CA TRP A 458 5.46 26.71 3.82
C TRP A 458 4.81 26.07 5.05
N ALA A 459 3.82 25.21 4.83
CA ALA A 459 3.06 24.57 5.90
C ALA A 459 3.42 23.08 6.01
N GLU A 460 3.54 22.60 7.25
CA GLU A 460 3.65 21.17 7.53
C GLU A 460 2.31 20.47 7.23
N THR A 461 2.40 19.29 6.60
CA THR A 461 1.27 18.49 6.20
C THR A 461 1.45 17.03 6.58
N GLU A 462 0.34 16.34 6.85
CA GLU A 462 0.33 14.90 7.11
C GLU A 462 -0.75 14.21 6.26
N MET A 463 -0.42 13.04 5.73
CA MET A 463 -1.30 12.21 4.91
C MET A 463 -1.15 10.73 5.29
N TYR A 464 -2.27 10.07 5.56
CA TYR A 464 -2.38 8.67 5.91
C TYR A 464 -2.68 7.79 4.69
N TRP A 465 -1.94 6.69 4.59
CA TRP A 465 -2.10 5.64 3.58
C TRP A 465 -2.31 4.29 4.27
N PRO A 466 -3.45 3.61 4.05
CA PRO A 466 -3.66 2.29 4.63
C PRO A 466 -2.59 1.31 4.14
N ILE A 467 -2.10 0.46 5.04
CA ILE A 467 -1.14 -0.59 4.72
C ILE A 467 -1.90 -1.92 4.62
N THR A 468 -1.86 -2.55 3.45
CA THR A 468 -2.70 -3.72 3.13
C THR A 468 -1.94 -4.87 2.47
N HIS A 469 -0.71 -4.63 2.02
CA HIS A 469 0.17 -5.63 1.40
C HIS A 469 1.43 -5.85 2.25
N MET A 470 2.33 -6.72 1.78
CA MET A 470 3.51 -7.18 2.52
C MET A 470 3.16 -8.00 3.76
N VAL A 471 2.13 -8.84 3.63
CA VAL A 471 1.69 -9.73 4.72
C VAL A 471 2.82 -10.70 5.05
N ALA A 472 3.31 -10.63 6.29
CA ALA A 472 4.42 -11.46 6.77
C ALA A 472 3.99 -12.91 6.99
N PRO A 473 4.96 -13.85 7.02
CA PRO A 473 4.74 -15.18 7.58
C PRO A 473 4.10 -15.14 8.96
N ALA A 474 3.23 -16.11 9.28
CA ALA A 474 2.50 -16.15 10.54
C ALA A 474 3.42 -16.15 11.77
N GLU A 475 4.63 -16.69 11.65
CA GLU A 475 5.66 -16.72 12.70
C GLU A 475 6.27 -15.34 12.99
N GLN A 476 6.05 -14.37 12.11
CA GLN A 476 6.50 -12.97 12.23
C GLN A 476 5.35 -12.00 12.53
N ALA A 477 4.12 -12.51 12.71
CA ALA A 477 3.00 -11.70 13.15
C ALA A 477 3.26 -11.13 14.55
N LEU A 478 2.68 -9.96 14.85
CA LEU A 478 2.91 -9.25 16.10
C LEU A 478 2.57 -10.11 17.32
N ASN A 479 3.48 -10.10 18.30
CA ASN A 479 3.31 -10.82 19.56
C ASN A 479 2.57 -9.95 20.59
N CYS A 480 1.99 -10.58 21.62
CA CYS A 480 1.22 -9.88 22.65
C CYS A 480 1.98 -8.68 23.27
N SER A 481 3.27 -8.83 23.56
CA SER A 481 4.08 -7.78 24.21
C SER A 481 4.28 -6.53 23.35
N GLU A 482 4.17 -6.65 22.02
CA GLU A 482 4.31 -5.52 21.10
C GLU A 482 3.12 -4.55 21.15
N CYS A 483 1.98 -5.01 21.69
CA CYS A 483 0.75 -4.23 21.88
C CYS A 483 0.41 -3.96 23.36
N HIS A 484 0.73 -4.91 24.25
CA HIS A 484 0.34 -4.86 25.65
C HIS A 484 1.40 -4.28 26.59
N SER A 485 2.57 -3.86 26.09
CA SER A 485 3.55 -3.10 26.89
C SER A 485 3.20 -1.61 26.95
N GLN A 486 3.72 -0.88 27.95
CA GLN A 486 3.46 0.56 28.09
C GLN A 486 4.02 1.39 26.93
N GLN A 487 5.21 1.03 26.44
CA GLN A 487 5.83 1.61 25.25
C GLN A 487 5.63 0.69 24.04
N SER A 488 4.38 0.34 23.78
CA SER A 488 3.97 -0.55 22.69
C SER A 488 3.68 0.22 21.40
N ARG A 489 3.51 -0.53 20.32
CA ARG A 489 3.00 -0.04 19.02
C ARG A 489 1.63 0.64 19.15
N LEU A 490 0.83 0.23 20.13
CA LEU A 490 -0.49 0.79 20.39
C LEU A 490 -0.50 1.85 21.49
N ALA A 491 0.65 2.38 21.93
CA ALA A 491 0.71 3.35 23.03
C ALA A 491 -0.19 4.58 22.83
N GLY A 492 -0.33 5.05 21.58
CA GLY A 492 -1.17 6.21 21.23
C GLY A 492 -2.67 5.91 21.06
N ILE A 493 -3.09 4.65 21.08
CA ILE A 493 -4.52 4.30 20.88
C ILE A 493 -5.33 4.61 22.13
N THR A 494 -6.32 5.49 22.01
CA THR A 494 -7.19 5.90 23.12
C THR A 494 -8.55 5.21 23.07
N GLY A 495 -9.31 5.33 24.16
CA GLY A 495 -10.72 4.92 24.26
C GLY A 495 -10.97 3.41 24.43
N VAL A 496 -9.90 2.61 24.60
CA VAL A 496 -9.97 1.20 25.03
C VAL A 496 -8.98 0.96 26.16
N TYR A 497 -9.33 0.02 27.05
CA TYR A 497 -8.41 -0.49 28.06
C TYR A 497 -7.64 -1.69 27.49
N ILE A 498 -6.32 -1.56 27.37
CA ILE A 498 -5.41 -2.62 26.92
C ILE A 498 -4.64 -3.13 28.15
N PRO A 499 -4.88 -4.39 28.58
CA PRO A 499 -4.18 -4.99 29.72
C PRO A 499 -2.66 -4.88 29.58
N GLY A 500 -1.95 -4.52 30.66
CA GLY A 500 -0.49 -4.37 30.67
C GLY A 500 0.00 -2.99 30.20
N ARG A 501 -0.61 -2.43 29.15
CA ARG A 501 -0.33 -1.07 28.66
C ARG A 501 -0.96 -0.05 29.59
N ASP A 502 -2.26 -0.21 29.85
CA ASP A 502 -3.04 0.71 30.65
C ASP A 502 -3.06 0.30 32.12
N ARG A 503 -3.08 1.31 32.99
CA ARG A 503 -3.21 1.12 34.43
C ARG A 503 -4.44 1.85 34.93
N ASN A 504 -5.18 1.20 35.81
CA ASN A 504 -6.29 1.81 36.51
C ASN A 504 -6.04 1.64 38.00
N GLN A 505 -5.78 2.73 38.72
CA GLN A 505 -5.40 2.68 40.13
C GLN A 505 -6.45 1.98 41.00
N ALA A 506 -7.74 2.12 40.68
CA ALA A 506 -8.81 1.47 41.42
C ALA A 506 -8.83 -0.05 41.16
N LEU A 507 -8.70 -0.47 39.90
CA LEU A 507 -8.59 -1.89 39.55
C LEU A 507 -7.31 -2.51 40.11
N ASP A 508 -6.18 -1.80 40.04
CA ASP A 508 -4.90 -2.22 40.63
C ASP A 508 -5.06 -2.39 42.16
N ALA A 509 -5.71 -1.45 42.85
CA ALA A 509 -5.94 -1.52 44.29
C ALA A 509 -6.86 -2.69 44.67
N VAL A 510 -7.94 -2.91 43.92
CA VAL A 510 -8.84 -4.05 44.12
C VAL A 510 -8.10 -5.37 43.87
N GLY A 511 -7.33 -5.46 42.79
CA GLY A 511 -6.56 -6.64 42.42
C GLY A 511 -5.51 -7.00 43.49
N TRP A 512 -4.74 -6.02 43.95
CA TRP A 512 -3.78 -6.23 45.04
C TRP A 512 -4.48 -6.53 46.38
N GLY A 513 -5.63 -5.91 46.65
CA GLY A 513 -6.45 -6.22 47.81
C GLY A 513 -6.89 -7.69 47.82
N LEU A 514 -7.38 -8.20 46.69
CA LEU A 514 -7.75 -9.61 46.54
C LEU A 514 -6.55 -10.55 46.68
N ALA A 515 -5.39 -10.20 46.12
CA ALA A 515 -4.17 -10.98 46.26
C ALA A 515 -3.71 -11.08 47.72
N ILE A 516 -3.79 -9.96 48.47
CA ILE A 516 -3.48 -9.92 49.91
C ILE A 516 -4.49 -10.79 50.69
N LEU A 517 -5.79 -10.68 50.41
CA LEU A 517 -6.82 -11.49 51.06
C LEU A 517 -6.62 -12.99 50.80
N ALA A 518 -6.26 -13.38 49.57
CA ALA A 518 -5.97 -14.76 49.21
C ALA A 518 -4.73 -15.28 49.96
N LEU A 519 -3.65 -14.49 50.01
CA LEU A 519 -2.44 -14.83 50.76
C LEU A 519 -2.75 -15.03 52.25
N LEU A 520 -3.52 -14.12 52.86
CA LEU A 520 -3.96 -14.25 54.25
C LEU A 520 -4.77 -15.52 54.46
N GLY A 521 -5.69 -15.86 53.54
CA GLY A 521 -6.45 -17.11 53.60
C GLY A 521 -5.57 -18.35 53.56
N VAL A 522 -4.56 -18.39 52.69
CA VAL A 522 -3.59 -19.50 52.60
C VAL A 522 -2.74 -19.61 53.87
N LEU A 523 -2.25 -18.49 54.40
CA LEU A 523 -1.46 -18.45 55.63
C LEU A 523 -2.27 -18.90 56.85
N ILE A 524 -3.53 -18.45 56.96
CA ILE A 524 -4.45 -18.89 58.03
C ILE A 524 -4.70 -20.39 57.92
N HIS A 525 -5.02 -20.89 56.71
CA HIS A 525 -5.24 -22.32 56.50
C HIS A 525 -4.00 -23.16 56.84
N GLY A 526 -2.81 -22.72 56.40
CA GLY A 526 -1.54 -23.36 56.71
C GLY A 526 -1.22 -23.35 58.21
N GLY A 527 -1.45 -22.22 58.89
CA GLY A 527 -1.28 -22.09 60.32
C GLY A 527 -2.21 -23.01 61.12
N LEU A 528 -3.48 -23.12 60.71
CA LEU A 528 -4.44 -24.05 61.31
C LEU A 528 -4.00 -25.51 61.13
N ARG A 529 -3.50 -25.90 59.95
CA ARG A 529 -2.94 -27.24 59.72
C ARG A 529 -1.73 -27.52 60.60
N PHE A 530 -0.80 -26.57 60.71
CA PHE A 530 0.39 -26.73 61.55
C PHE A 530 0.03 -26.86 63.04
N ALA A 531 -0.92 -26.07 63.52
CA ALA A 531 -1.40 -26.13 64.90
C ALA A 531 -2.12 -27.47 65.20
N ALA A 532 -2.90 -27.99 64.24
CA ALA A 532 -3.55 -29.30 64.36
C ALA A 532 -2.52 -30.46 64.39
N ALA A 533 -1.49 -30.39 63.55
CA ALA A 533 -0.42 -31.40 63.49
C ALA A 533 0.43 -31.47 64.76
N ARG A 534 0.58 -30.36 65.51
CA ARG A 534 1.26 -30.34 66.82
C ARG A 534 0.42 -30.89 67.97
N LYS A 535 -0.88 -31.04 67.78
CA LYS A 535 -1.81 -31.62 68.77
C LYS A 535 -2.07 -33.10 68.53
N SER A 536 -1.54 -33.66 67.44
CA SER A 536 -1.50 -35.10 67.13
C SER A 536 -0.12 -35.62 67.51
#